data_AF-M2C320-F1
#
_entry.id   AF-M2C320-F1
#
_cell.length_a   1.000
_cell.length_b   1.000
_cell.length_c   1.000
_cell.angle_alpha   90.00
_cell.angle_beta   90.00
_cell.angle_gamma   90.00
#
_symmetry.space_group_name_H-M   'P 1'
#
loop_
_entity.id
_entity.type
_entity.pdbx_description
1 polymer ?
#
loop_
_entity_poly.entity_id
_entity_poly.type
_entity_poly.pdbx_seq_one_letter_code
_entity_poly.pdbx_strand_id
1 'polypeptide(L)'
;MKNKIVSIFFFLFCLTIFADIRDAVCVVRPNYEEKILQFMDDAADEISKAGYSDIAELFEKAKDGVFGSGFFIRGQNKKIYVLTNYHVAAYASSLSLEIENIDGAKIKIENCPVVAIDEELDLAIAEVEDKRVKSFLDFADKLPSDGADVWSAGYPGLGGKPLWQLGKGTVTNSKARLSNIVDPKKSFFIQHSAPIDSGNSGGPLLVKSPNSSGGGHNGYEVIGINSAKAVFRQSTNFAIPATSIKNFINGRVFGGSEKSENNLKLALDEFAEACKNFKIDKEEQKNEEILKRLRKIAMYVSEDYAINEGLDAYKAALRKAPRLFRAEILAASVLGNPINGIRTALAYQIYTSIKPEENSYMPEKSIDITALKNTGTNYEFVLYDEAEKSKFFTVWKNNHNFWQIEASNLNGSPEKKSSEKKSSEKTAKKQKRNTGASFISIEEIPVKMRIYASYTGLKKDTGWASGFSLGYLYSFKYVEIGFSAVIDKPRTLPKASFMKQPKIGSGIGPELRLQLPLNIKDVVYLAPQAFVGGGVFVPPFELFVQYGGGIEVVPVNFTSISFGIECLARSYFKEIKETNIGIRASISLRL
;
A
#
# COMPACT_ATOMS: atom_id res chain seq x y z
N MET A 1 -76.02 -5.53 33.01
CA MET A 1 -75.58 -5.66 31.60
C MET A 1 -74.92 -4.36 31.16
N LYS A 2 -73.62 -4.45 30.81
CA LYS A 2 -72.86 -3.73 29.76
C LYS A 2 -73.10 -2.21 29.60
N ASN A 3 -72.13 -1.38 30.01
CA ASN A 3 -70.97 -0.91 29.21
C ASN A 3 -71.31 0.29 28.32
N LYS A 4 -70.68 1.44 28.60
CA LYS A 4 -70.01 2.30 27.60
C LYS A 4 -69.17 3.37 28.33
N ILE A 5 -68.06 2.93 28.91
CA ILE A 5 -66.91 3.81 29.15
C ILE A 5 -66.19 3.88 27.81
N VAL A 6 -66.25 5.04 27.16
CA VAL A 6 -65.41 5.35 26.01
C VAL A 6 -64.02 5.66 26.56
N SER A 7 -63.19 4.62 26.69
CA SER A 7 -61.75 4.80 26.89
C SER A 7 -61.13 5.27 25.57
N ILE A 8 -60.76 6.54 25.53
CA ILE A 8 -59.77 7.07 24.58
C ILE A 8 -58.44 6.41 24.95
N PHE A 9 -58.06 5.35 24.23
CA PHE A 9 -56.68 4.87 24.23
C PHE A 9 -55.83 5.88 23.48
N PHE A 10 -55.22 6.82 24.21
CA PHE A 10 -54.09 7.59 23.72
C PHE A 10 -52.90 6.62 23.63
N PHE A 11 -52.81 5.86 22.53
CA PHE A 11 -51.60 5.14 22.18
C PHE A 11 -50.57 6.19 21.77
N LEU A 12 -49.92 6.80 22.75
CA LEU A 12 -48.69 7.54 22.53
C LEU A 12 -47.63 6.48 22.20
N PHE A 13 -47.58 6.07 20.92
CA PHE A 13 -46.46 5.33 20.39
C PHE A 13 -45.29 6.31 20.38
N CYS A 14 -44.60 6.44 21.52
CA CYS A 14 -43.24 6.92 21.53
C CYS A 14 -42.42 5.89 20.75
N LEU A 15 -42.36 6.06 19.44
CA LEU A 15 -41.26 5.54 18.63
C LEU A 15 -40.00 6.20 19.17
N THR A 16 -39.42 5.63 20.23
CA THR A 16 -38.01 5.83 20.50
C THR A 16 -37.29 5.19 19.32
N ILE A 17 -36.97 6.01 18.33
CA ILE A 17 -36.03 5.63 17.28
C ILE A 17 -34.71 5.41 18.02
N PHE A 18 -34.40 4.16 18.33
CA PHE A 18 -33.07 3.79 18.82
C PHE A 18 -32.09 4.13 17.71
N ALA A 19 -31.05 4.91 18.03
CA ALA A 19 -30.06 5.28 17.04
C ALA A 19 -29.25 4.02 16.67
N ASP A 20 -29.09 3.77 15.37
CA ASP A 20 -28.28 2.66 14.90
C ASP A 20 -26.80 3.02 15.06
N ILE A 21 -25.94 2.04 15.34
CA ILE A 21 -24.49 2.27 15.38
C ILE A 21 -23.98 2.82 14.04
N ARG A 22 -24.69 2.51 12.94
CA ARG A 22 -24.46 3.09 11.62
C ARG A 22 -24.53 4.62 11.61
N ASP A 23 -25.38 5.23 12.43
CA ASP A 23 -25.52 6.69 12.48
C ASP A 23 -24.29 7.37 13.11
N ALA A 24 -23.47 6.62 13.86
CA ALA A 24 -22.24 7.10 14.50
C ALA A 24 -20.97 6.84 13.68
N VAL A 25 -21.08 6.13 12.54
CA VAL A 25 -19.96 5.72 11.68
C VAL A 25 -20.20 6.25 10.27
N CYS A 26 -19.17 6.80 9.63
CA CYS A 26 -19.25 7.42 8.32
C CYS A 26 -18.20 6.88 7.36
N VAL A 27 -18.46 7.06 6.06
CA VAL A 27 -17.43 6.98 5.02
C VAL A 27 -16.63 8.28 5.07
N VAL A 28 -15.31 8.17 5.01
CA VAL A 28 -14.37 9.30 5.02
C VAL A 28 -13.66 9.38 3.67
N ARG A 29 -13.58 10.59 3.11
CA ARG A 29 -12.80 10.89 1.89
C ARG A 29 -11.90 12.10 2.12
N PRO A 30 -10.64 12.06 1.69
CA PRO A 30 -9.74 13.21 1.74
C PRO A 30 -10.13 14.25 0.68
N ASN A 31 -10.06 15.53 1.04
CA ASN A 31 -10.09 16.64 0.11
C ASN A 31 -8.69 17.22 -0.02
N TYR A 32 -8.08 17.03 -1.19
CA TYR A 32 -6.76 17.57 -1.49
C TYR A 32 -6.85 19.03 -1.93
N GLU A 33 -5.86 19.82 -1.53
CA GLU A 33 -5.69 21.18 -2.05
C GLU A 33 -5.29 21.15 -3.54
N GLU A 34 -5.62 22.22 -4.27
CA GLU A 34 -5.32 22.35 -5.69
C GLU A 34 -3.81 22.19 -5.99
N LYS A 35 -2.95 22.71 -5.11
CA LYS A 35 -1.49 22.55 -5.23
C LYS A 35 -1.05 21.08 -5.27
N ILE A 36 -1.74 20.20 -4.54
CA ILE A 36 -1.41 18.77 -4.45
C ILE A 36 -1.89 18.03 -5.69
N LEU A 37 -3.09 18.35 -6.16
CA LEU A 37 -3.63 17.80 -7.39
C LEU A 37 -2.75 18.19 -8.58
N GLN A 38 -2.38 19.47 -8.68
CA GLN A 38 -1.47 19.96 -9.72
C GLN A 38 -0.10 19.29 -9.64
N PHE A 39 0.45 19.13 -8.44
CA PHE A 39 1.71 18.43 -8.26
C PHE A 39 1.64 16.98 -8.72
N MET A 40 0.57 16.25 -8.39
CA MET A 40 0.40 14.86 -8.83
C MET A 40 0.32 14.75 -10.36
N ASP A 41 -0.38 15.68 -11.01
CA ASP A 41 -0.43 15.74 -12.48
C ASP A 41 0.94 16.03 -13.09
N ASP A 42 1.65 17.05 -12.60
CA ASP A 42 2.99 17.39 -13.08
C ASP A 42 4.00 16.24 -12.84
N ALA A 43 3.93 15.60 -11.67
CA ALA A 43 4.77 14.47 -11.32
C ALA A 43 4.51 13.25 -12.22
N ALA A 44 3.24 12.91 -12.47
CA ALA A 44 2.89 11.83 -13.40
C ALA A 44 3.49 12.08 -14.78
N ASP A 45 3.32 13.30 -15.29
CA ASP A 45 3.83 13.74 -16.58
C ASP A 45 5.36 13.62 -16.69
N GLU A 46 6.08 14.12 -15.69
CA GLU A 46 7.54 14.08 -15.66
C GLU A 46 8.12 12.67 -15.46
N ILE A 47 7.48 11.86 -14.62
CA ILE A 47 7.88 10.48 -14.34
C ILE A 47 7.63 9.61 -15.58
N SER A 48 6.51 9.82 -16.28
CA SER A 48 6.22 9.17 -17.55
C SER A 48 7.25 9.53 -18.63
N LYS A 49 7.57 10.82 -18.79
CA LYS A 49 8.64 11.30 -19.71
C LYS A 49 10.03 10.72 -19.35
N ALA A 50 10.25 10.38 -18.08
CA ALA A 50 11.47 9.75 -17.61
C ALA A 50 11.54 8.23 -17.86
N GLY A 51 10.48 7.61 -18.42
CA GLY A 51 10.42 6.19 -18.75
C GLY A 51 9.76 5.31 -17.68
N TYR A 52 9.16 5.90 -16.65
CA TYR A 52 8.58 5.16 -15.52
C TYR A 52 7.04 5.18 -15.56
N SER A 53 6.44 4.67 -16.63
CA SER A 53 4.99 4.72 -16.85
C SER A 53 4.16 4.12 -15.70
N ASP A 54 4.62 3.01 -15.12
CA ASP A 54 3.89 2.32 -14.06
C ASP A 54 3.89 3.13 -12.75
N ILE A 55 4.94 3.91 -12.52
CA ILE A 55 5.01 4.83 -11.38
C ILE A 55 4.15 6.06 -11.67
N ALA A 56 4.14 6.58 -12.90
CA ALA A 56 3.29 7.70 -13.27
C ALA A 56 1.81 7.39 -13.05
N GLU A 57 1.37 6.17 -13.39
CA GLU A 57 -0.01 5.71 -13.13
C GLU A 57 -0.39 5.74 -11.64
N LEU A 58 0.57 5.59 -10.72
CA LEU A 58 0.31 5.74 -9.28
C LEU A 58 -0.06 7.18 -8.92
N PHE A 59 0.64 8.17 -9.49
CA PHE A 59 0.35 9.60 -9.27
C PHE A 59 -1.00 9.99 -9.90
N GLU A 60 -1.29 9.52 -11.11
CA GLU A 60 -2.58 9.75 -11.77
C GLU A 60 -3.74 9.25 -10.91
N LYS A 61 -3.63 8.02 -10.38
CA LYS A 61 -4.68 7.41 -9.55
C LYS A 61 -4.78 7.98 -8.15
N ALA A 62 -3.68 8.46 -7.58
CA ALA A 62 -3.67 9.00 -6.21
C ALA A 62 -4.61 10.22 -6.05
N LYS A 63 -4.85 10.94 -7.15
CA LYS A 63 -5.77 12.08 -7.22
C LYS A 63 -7.21 11.73 -6.88
N ASP A 64 -7.66 10.52 -7.24
CA ASP A 64 -9.02 10.06 -6.94
C ASP A 64 -9.23 9.88 -5.43
N GLY A 65 -8.14 9.84 -4.66
CA GLY A 65 -8.13 9.60 -3.23
C GLY A 65 -8.46 8.15 -2.87
N VAL A 66 -8.23 7.83 -1.61
CA VAL A 66 -8.76 6.61 -1.00
C VAL A 66 -9.97 6.98 -0.17
N PHE A 67 -10.94 6.09 -0.04
CA PHE A 67 -11.96 6.23 0.99
C PHE A 67 -11.70 5.23 2.10
N GLY A 68 -12.09 5.62 3.31
CA GLY A 68 -12.06 4.77 4.49
C GLY A 68 -13.32 4.96 5.31
N SER A 69 -13.23 4.55 6.56
CA SER A 69 -14.28 4.73 7.57
C SER A 69 -13.81 5.71 8.63
N GLY A 70 -14.76 6.26 9.36
CA GLY A 70 -14.52 7.06 10.56
C GLY A 70 -15.72 7.02 11.47
N PHE A 71 -15.56 7.53 12.69
CA PHE A 71 -16.67 7.58 13.65
C PHE A 71 -16.62 8.87 14.46
N PHE A 72 -17.80 9.29 14.91
CA PHE A 72 -17.96 10.54 15.61
C PHE A 72 -17.71 10.38 17.10
N ILE A 73 -17.01 11.35 17.68
CA ILE A 73 -16.85 11.51 19.12
C ILE A 73 -17.26 12.92 19.52
N ARG A 74 -17.60 13.08 20.80
CA ARG A 74 -17.80 14.39 21.40
C ARG A 74 -16.56 14.81 22.18
N GLY A 75 -15.93 15.91 21.77
CA GLY A 75 -14.76 16.45 22.44
C GLY A 75 -15.08 17.05 23.81
N GLN A 76 -14.04 17.26 24.62
CA GLN A 76 -14.16 17.87 25.96
C GLN A 76 -14.74 19.30 25.91
N ASN A 77 -14.48 20.02 24.81
CA ASN A 77 -15.02 21.33 24.49
C ASN A 77 -16.47 21.28 23.94
N LYS A 78 -17.13 20.12 23.98
CA LYS A 78 -18.48 19.84 23.46
C LYS A 78 -18.62 19.91 21.94
N LYS A 79 -17.53 20.15 21.18
CA LYS A 79 -17.52 20.06 19.72
C LYS A 79 -17.57 18.61 19.25
N ILE A 80 -17.95 18.42 17.99
CA ILE A 80 -18.00 17.10 17.34
C ILE A 80 -16.74 16.93 16.52
N TYR A 81 -16.16 15.74 16.60
CA TYR A 81 -15.01 15.35 15.81
C TYR A 81 -15.26 14.01 15.14
N VAL A 82 -14.62 13.79 14.00
CA VAL A 82 -14.51 12.47 13.37
C VAL A 82 -13.08 11.95 13.54
N LEU A 83 -12.95 10.71 13.98
CA LEU A 83 -11.69 9.98 14.02
C LEU A 83 -11.58 9.04 12.83
N THR A 84 -10.38 8.92 12.27
CA THR A 84 -10.04 7.99 11.19
C THR A 84 -8.55 7.67 11.23
N ASN A 85 -8.07 6.88 10.27
CA ASN A 85 -6.63 6.64 10.10
C ASN A 85 -5.94 7.79 9.35
N TYR A 86 -4.66 8.00 9.66
CA TYR A 86 -3.84 8.97 8.92
C TYR A 86 -3.77 8.62 7.44
N HIS A 87 -3.56 7.36 7.06
CA HIS A 87 -3.45 7.00 5.65
C HIS A 87 -4.74 7.24 4.83
N VAL A 88 -5.90 7.39 5.49
CA VAL A 88 -7.16 7.80 4.84
C VAL A 88 -7.22 9.31 4.64
N ALA A 89 -6.66 10.08 5.58
CA ALA A 89 -6.66 11.54 5.60
C ALA A 89 -5.36 12.18 5.07
N ALA A 90 -4.37 11.38 4.68
CA ALA A 90 -3.03 11.84 4.38
C ALA A 90 -3.05 12.90 3.26
N TYR A 91 -2.33 14.00 3.45
CA TYR A 91 -2.23 15.13 2.51
C TYR A 91 -3.53 15.92 2.28
N ALA A 92 -4.60 15.62 3.01
CA ALA A 92 -5.85 16.36 2.94
C ALA A 92 -5.84 17.54 3.91
N SER A 93 -6.33 18.70 3.47
CA SER A 93 -6.60 19.84 4.38
C SER A 93 -7.96 19.71 5.07
N SER A 94 -8.88 18.98 4.46
CA SER A 94 -10.19 18.68 5.03
C SER A 94 -10.71 17.32 4.56
N LEU A 95 -11.77 16.84 5.21
CA LEU A 95 -12.42 15.57 4.91
C LEU A 95 -13.87 15.79 4.48
N SER A 96 -14.35 14.93 3.59
CA SER A 96 -15.77 14.79 3.27
C SER A 96 -16.31 13.49 3.84
N LEU A 97 -17.44 13.60 4.53
CA LEU A 97 -18.06 12.54 5.31
C LEU A 97 -19.41 12.17 4.71
N GLU A 98 -19.71 10.87 4.64
CA GLU A 98 -21.03 10.37 4.26
C GLU A 98 -21.54 9.41 5.33
N ILE A 99 -22.66 9.77 5.97
CA ILE A 99 -23.39 8.91 6.90
C ILE A 99 -24.52 8.26 6.11
N GLU A 100 -24.65 6.93 6.21
CA GLU A 100 -25.79 6.20 5.69
C GLU A 100 -26.68 5.80 6.87
N ASN A 101 -27.94 6.21 6.88
CA ASN A 101 -28.88 5.81 7.92
C ASN A 101 -29.42 4.40 7.64
N ILE A 102 -30.13 3.80 8.60
CA ILE A 102 -30.72 2.45 8.44
C ILE A 102 -31.77 2.38 7.31
N ASP A 103 -32.45 3.48 7.02
CA ASP A 103 -33.42 3.61 5.92
C ASP A 103 -32.75 3.85 4.55
N GLY A 104 -31.43 3.91 4.52
CA GLY A 104 -30.63 4.18 3.32
C GLY A 104 -30.49 5.67 2.98
N ALA A 105 -31.07 6.58 3.78
CA ALA A 105 -30.85 8.01 3.60
C ALA A 105 -29.38 8.37 3.83
N LYS A 106 -28.85 9.26 2.99
CA LYS A 106 -27.44 9.67 3.05
C LYS A 106 -27.29 11.12 3.46
N ILE A 107 -26.47 11.37 4.47
CA ILE A 107 -26.09 12.71 4.92
C ILE A 107 -24.64 12.95 4.51
N LYS A 108 -24.44 13.94 3.63
CA LYS A 108 -23.10 14.39 3.23
C LYS A 108 -22.71 15.64 4.00
N ILE A 109 -21.46 15.64 4.46
CA ILE A 109 -20.83 16.74 5.19
C ILE A 109 -19.48 16.98 4.51
N GLU A 110 -19.29 18.18 3.98
CA GLU A 110 -18.10 18.55 3.21
C GLU A 110 -17.19 19.46 4.04
N ASN A 111 -15.91 19.51 3.67
CA ASN A 111 -14.93 20.45 4.23
C ASN A 111 -14.75 20.39 5.76
N CYS A 112 -14.74 19.20 6.35
CA CYS A 112 -14.42 19.03 7.77
C CYS A 112 -12.90 19.22 7.97
N PRO A 113 -12.41 20.32 8.56
CA PRO A 113 -10.97 20.59 8.61
C PRO A 113 -10.24 19.56 9.46
N VAL A 114 -9.11 19.06 8.95
CA VAL A 114 -8.22 18.18 9.73
C VAL A 114 -7.58 19.04 10.83
N VAL A 115 -7.69 18.62 12.09
CA VAL A 115 -7.18 19.40 13.23
C VAL A 115 -5.92 18.81 13.86
N ALA A 116 -5.76 17.49 13.78
CA ALA A 116 -4.54 16.84 14.20
C ALA A 116 -4.28 15.54 13.43
N ILE A 117 -3.00 15.21 13.28
CA ILE A 117 -2.53 13.93 12.73
C ILE A 117 -1.42 13.34 13.59
N ASP A 118 -1.27 12.02 13.54
CA ASP A 118 -0.10 11.29 14.01
C ASP A 118 0.21 10.16 13.03
N GLU A 119 1.20 10.38 12.17
CA GLU A 119 1.58 9.46 11.10
C GLU A 119 2.13 8.14 11.65
N GLU A 120 2.86 8.17 12.78
CA GLU A 120 3.41 6.95 13.38
C GLU A 120 2.33 6.05 13.94
N LEU A 121 1.32 6.65 14.59
CA LEU A 121 0.19 5.90 15.14
C LEU A 121 -0.91 5.61 14.11
N ASP A 122 -0.78 6.14 12.89
CA ASP A 122 -1.79 6.08 11.84
C ASP A 122 -3.13 6.67 12.29
N LEU A 123 -3.12 7.85 12.92
CA LEU A 123 -4.32 8.53 13.45
C LEU A 123 -4.53 9.91 12.81
N ALA A 124 -5.79 10.23 12.53
CA ALA A 124 -6.21 11.57 12.13
C ALA A 124 -7.56 11.92 12.78
N ILE A 125 -7.76 13.22 13.01
CA ILE A 125 -8.99 13.77 13.56
C ILE A 125 -9.35 15.06 12.83
N ALA A 126 -10.62 15.20 12.47
CA ALA A 126 -11.17 16.39 11.84
C ALA A 126 -12.35 16.93 12.65
N GLU A 127 -12.53 18.25 12.63
CA GLU A 127 -13.65 18.93 13.29
C GLU A 127 -14.89 18.87 12.40
N VAL A 128 -16.05 18.63 13.01
CA VAL A 128 -17.33 18.48 12.30
C VAL A 128 -18.31 19.52 12.81
N GLU A 129 -18.64 20.50 11.97
CA GLU A 129 -19.59 21.57 12.27
C GLU A 129 -20.95 21.33 11.60
N ASP A 130 -21.57 20.17 11.85
CA ASP A 130 -22.88 19.82 11.29
C ASP A 130 -23.87 19.35 12.35
N LYS A 131 -24.95 20.11 12.53
CA LYS A 131 -26.01 19.84 13.52
C LYS A 131 -26.84 18.59 13.22
N ARG A 132 -26.71 18.01 12.02
CA ARG A 132 -27.37 16.75 11.64
C ARG A 132 -26.67 15.55 12.27
N VAL A 133 -25.40 15.67 12.66
CA VAL A 133 -24.68 14.65 13.41
C VAL A 133 -25.16 14.64 14.85
N LYS A 134 -25.95 13.62 15.20
CA LYS A 134 -26.54 13.47 16.55
C LYS A 134 -25.98 12.27 17.31
N SER A 135 -25.17 11.47 16.64
CA SER A 135 -24.71 10.15 17.08
C SER A 135 -23.20 10.16 17.27
N PHE A 136 -22.74 9.68 18.43
CA PHE A 136 -21.34 9.68 18.82
C PHE A 136 -21.02 8.49 19.71
N LEU A 137 -19.76 8.06 19.69
CA LEU A 137 -19.29 6.92 20.47
C LEU A 137 -18.40 7.36 21.63
N ASP A 138 -18.57 6.66 22.74
CA ASP A 138 -17.67 6.75 23.89
C ASP A 138 -16.58 5.69 23.79
N PHE A 139 -15.45 5.96 24.41
CA PHE A 139 -14.38 4.99 24.54
C PHE A 139 -14.57 4.11 25.76
N ALA A 140 -14.25 2.83 25.61
CA ALA A 140 -14.17 1.93 26.76
C ALA A 140 -13.08 2.40 27.73
N ASP A 141 -13.32 2.20 29.03
CA ASP A 141 -12.36 2.53 30.08
C ASP A 141 -11.23 1.51 30.22
N LYS A 142 -11.51 0.26 29.85
CA LYS A 142 -10.59 -0.87 30.02
C LYS A 142 -10.23 -1.47 28.67
N LEU A 143 -8.97 -1.89 28.56
CA LEU A 143 -8.52 -2.73 27.46
C LEU A 143 -9.24 -4.08 27.52
N PRO A 144 -9.76 -4.61 26.41
CA PRO A 144 -10.41 -5.92 26.40
C PRO A 144 -9.41 -7.03 26.68
N SER A 145 -9.87 -8.09 27.36
CA SER A 145 -9.08 -9.31 27.55
C SER A 145 -9.06 -10.17 26.28
N ASP A 146 -8.06 -11.02 26.16
CA ASP A 146 -8.03 -12.05 25.11
C ASP A 146 -9.29 -12.92 25.20
N GLY A 147 -9.87 -13.26 24.04
CA GLY A 147 -11.14 -13.98 23.93
C GLY A 147 -12.40 -13.11 24.06
N ALA A 148 -12.29 -11.83 24.41
CA ALA A 148 -13.45 -10.94 24.49
C ALA A 148 -14.12 -10.77 23.12
N ASP A 149 -15.45 -10.78 23.11
CA ASP A 149 -16.27 -10.49 21.92
C ASP A 149 -16.07 -9.04 21.47
N VAL A 150 -15.83 -8.85 20.16
CA VAL A 150 -15.63 -7.53 19.56
C VAL A 150 -16.34 -7.41 18.21
N TRP A 151 -16.62 -6.17 17.81
CA TRP A 151 -17.27 -5.84 16.55
C TRP A 151 -16.45 -4.81 15.78
N SER A 152 -16.21 -5.07 14.50
CA SER A 152 -15.63 -4.10 13.56
C SER A 152 -16.75 -3.45 12.77
N ALA A 153 -16.87 -2.12 12.84
CA ALA A 153 -17.84 -1.35 12.08
C ALA A 153 -17.14 -0.48 11.04
N GLY A 154 -17.69 -0.41 9.83
CA GLY A 154 -17.15 0.42 8.76
C GLY A 154 -17.84 0.20 7.42
N TYR A 155 -17.20 0.72 6.37
CA TYR A 155 -17.69 0.73 5.01
C TYR A 155 -16.65 0.15 4.04
N PRO A 156 -16.47 -1.18 3.99
CA PRO A 156 -15.63 -1.79 2.97
C PRO A 156 -16.09 -1.45 1.55
N GLY A 157 -15.14 -1.45 0.61
CA GLY A 157 -15.43 -1.25 -0.80
C GLY A 157 -15.93 -2.52 -1.48
N LEU A 158 -17.10 -2.47 -2.08
CA LEU A 158 -17.60 -3.48 -3.02
C LEU A 158 -17.77 -2.85 -4.40
N GLY A 159 -16.93 -3.26 -5.37
CA GLY A 159 -16.92 -2.66 -6.71
C GLY A 159 -16.58 -1.16 -6.71
N GLY A 160 -15.73 -0.72 -5.78
CA GLY A 160 -15.34 0.69 -5.60
C GLY A 160 -16.36 1.57 -4.87
N LYS A 161 -17.48 1.00 -4.38
CA LYS A 161 -18.49 1.72 -3.62
C LYS A 161 -18.45 1.32 -2.14
N PRO A 162 -18.55 2.27 -1.20
CA PRO A 162 -18.65 1.95 0.22
C PRO A 162 -19.98 1.25 0.52
N LEU A 163 -19.93 0.20 1.34
CA LEU A 163 -21.11 -0.53 1.80
C LEU A 163 -20.97 -0.80 3.29
N TRP A 164 -22.02 -0.54 4.08
CA TRP A 164 -22.02 -0.81 5.51
C TRP A 164 -21.68 -2.27 5.87
N GLN A 165 -20.78 -2.45 6.83
CA GLN A 165 -20.43 -3.73 7.43
C GLN A 165 -20.30 -3.61 8.94
N LEU A 166 -20.93 -4.54 9.66
CA LEU A 166 -20.71 -4.77 11.09
C LEU A 166 -20.33 -6.24 11.31
N GLY A 167 -19.04 -6.51 11.51
CA GLY A 167 -18.51 -7.86 11.64
C GLY A 167 -18.22 -8.23 13.10
N LYS A 168 -18.69 -9.39 13.57
CA LYS A 168 -18.36 -9.92 14.91
C LYS A 168 -17.10 -10.78 14.88
N GLY A 169 -16.28 -10.71 15.93
CA GLY A 169 -15.22 -11.66 16.22
C GLY A 169 -14.79 -11.58 17.68
N THR A 170 -13.53 -11.92 17.96
CA THR A 170 -12.94 -11.92 19.29
C THR A 170 -11.55 -11.27 19.28
N VAL A 171 -11.12 -10.76 20.43
CA VAL A 171 -9.71 -10.38 20.65
C VAL A 171 -8.87 -11.64 20.66
N THR A 172 -7.85 -11.69 19.80
CA THR A 172 -6.92 -12.83 19.72
C THR A 172 -5.57 -12.52 20.37
N ASN A 173 -5.21 -11.23 20.49
CA ASN A 173 -4.11 -10.76 21.31
C ASN A 173 -4.37 -9.28 21.67
N SER A 174 -4.69 -9.01 22.92
CA SER A 174 -5.00 -7.67 23.44
C SER A 174 -3.83 -6.69 23.38
N LYS A 175 -2.58 -7.17 23.31
CA LYS A 175 -1.35 -6.37 23.27
C LYS A 175 -0.33 -6.91 22.28
N ALA A 176 -0.70 -6.96 21.00
CA ALA A 176 0.22 -7.33 19.93
C ALA A 176 1.28 -6.24 19.71
N ARG A 177 2.56 -6.59 19.80
CA ARG A 177 3.69 -5.68 19.57
C ARG A 177 4.31 -5.97 18.21
N LEU A 178 4.18 -5.01 17.30
CA LEU A 178 4.75 -5.06 15.95
C LEU A 178 5.80 -3.95 15.85
N SER A 179 7.01 -4.23 16.34
CA SER A 179 8.08 -3.23 16.52
C SER A 179 8.60 -2.63 15.21
N ASN A 180 8.32 -3.28 14.08
CA ASN A 180 8.63 -2.80 12.74
C ASN A 180 7.58 -1.82 12.18
N ILE A 181 6.43 -1.69 12.83
CA ILE A 181 5.33 -0.80 12.42
C ILE A 181 5.24 0.41 13.36
N VAL A 182 5.18 0.16 14.67
CA VAL A 182 5.12 1.22 15.69
C VAL A 182 6.12 0.93 16.79
N ASP A 183 6.78 1.96 17.31
CA ASP A 183 7.63 1.80 18.49
C ASP A 183 6.82 1.18 19.65
N PRO A 184 7.21 -0.01 20.16
CA PRO A 184 6.52 -0.66 21.28
C PRO A 184 6.47 0.17 22.57
N LYS A 185 7.30 1.21 22.69
CA LYS A 185 7.25 2.20 23.78
C LYS A 185 6.12 3.20 23.61
N LYS A 186 5.71 3.49 22.37
CA LYS A 186 4.64 4.45 22.05
C LYS A 186 3.26 3.79 22.04
N SER A 187 3.15 2.62 21.42
CA SER A 187 1.86 1.92 21.32
C SER A 187 2.03 0.41 21.10
N PHE A 188 0.91 -0.29 21.18
CA PHE A 188 0.71 -1.66 20.73
C PHE A 188 -0.55 -1.71 19.85
N PHE A 189 -0.84 -2.87 19.27
CA PHE A 189 -2.09 -3.14 18.56
C PHE A 189 -2.96 -4.13 19.32
N ILE A 190 -4.27 -4.00 19.16
CA ILE A 190 -5.24 -5.04 19.51
C ILE A 190 -5.38 -5.94 18.29
N GLN A 191 -4.96 -7.20 18.40
CA GLN A 191 -5.21 -8.20 17.37
C GLN A 191 -6.59 -8.83 17.59
N HIS A 192 -7.40 -8.95 16.53
CA HIS A 192 -8.73 -9.53 16.61
C HIS A 192 -9.11 -10.31 15.35
N SER A 193 -10.18 -11.12 15.47
CA SER A 193 -10.72 -11.95 14.39
C SER A 193 -11.94 -11.34 13.69
N ALA A 194 -12.52 -10.25 14.22
CA ALA A 194 -13.66 -9.58 13.58
C ALA A 194 -13.31 -9.16 12.13
N PRO A 195 -14.16 -9.44 11.13
CA PRO A 195 -13.86 -9.18 9.72
C PRO A 195 -13.46 -7.73 9.43
N ILE A 196 -12.39 -7.57 8.63
CA ILE A 196 -11.92 -6.29 8.09
C ILE A 196 -11.56 -6.49 6.61
N ASP A 197 -12.02 -5.57 5.77
CA ASP A 197 -11.66 -5.44 4.36
C ASP A 197 -11.30 -3.99 4.04
N SER A 198 -10.71 -3.74 2.87
CA SER A 198 -10.33 -2.39 2.43
C SER A 198 -11.54 -1.45 2.47
N GLY A 199 -11.43 -0.33 3.19
CA GLY A 199 -12.51 0.62 3.48
C GLY A 199 -12.97 0.61 4.94
N ASN A 200 -12.72 -0.46 5.71
CA ASN A 200 -12.94 -0.46 7.16
C ASN A 200 -11.88 0.31 7.95
N SER A 201 -10.72 0.58 7.35
CA SER A 201 -9.65 1.38 7.96
C SER A 201 -10.19 2.73 8.42
N GLY A 202 -9.91 3.08 9.67
CA GLY A 202 -10.40 4.27 10.36
C GLY A 202 -11.73 4.07 11.10
N GLY A 203 -12.46 2.99 10.82
CA GLY A 203 -13.69 2.61 11.53
C GLY A 203 -13.40 2.08 12.94
N PRO A 204 -14.40 2.08 13.85
CA PRO A 204 -14.19 1.67 15.23
C PRO A 204 -14.17 0.14 15.39
N LEU A 205 -13.30 -0.32 16.29
CA LEU A 205 -13.41 -1.62 16.94
C LEU A 205 -14.16 -1.44 18.26
N LEU A 206 -15.23 -2.21 18.44
CA LEU A 206 -16.23 -2.02 19.48
C LEU A 206 -16.33 -3.23 20.40
N VAL A 207 -16.70 -2.98 21.66
CA VAL A 207 -17.17 -3.98 22.62
C VAL A 207 -18.59 -3.65 23.04
N LYS A 208 -19.38 -4.65 23.45
CA LYS A 208 -20.68 -4.40 24.05
C LYS A 208 -20.52 -3.89 25.50
N SER A 209 -21.16 -2.77 25.83
CA SER A 209 -21.20 -2.18 27.18
C SER A 209 -22.62 -1.75 27.52
N PRO A 210 -23.21 -2.22 28.63
CA PRO A 210 -24.51 -1.74 29.11
C PRO A 210 -24.47 -0.31 29.67
N ASN A 211 -23.28 0.27 29.84
CA ASN A 211 -23.06 1.59 30.45
C ASN A 211 -22.76 2.70 29.42
N SER A 212 -22.90 2.43 28.13
CA SER A 212 -22.68 3.43 27.07
C SER A 212 -23.58 4.65 27.30
N SER A 213 -22.97 5.77 27.66
CA SER A 213 -23.67 6.98 28.13
C SER A 213 -23.93 7.99 27.00
N GLY A 214 -23.29 7.80 25.85
CA GLY A 214 -23.48 8.59 24.64
C GLY A 214 -24.85 8.35 24.03
N GLY A 215 -25.69 9.39 24.06
CA GLY A 215 -27.09 9.34 23.66
C GLY A 215 -27.35 8.50 22.41
N GLY A 216 -27.91 7.30 22.63
CA GLY A 216 -28.58 6.51 21.59
C GLY A 216 -27.93 5.20 21.14
N HIS A 217 -26.70 4.85 21.51
CA HIS A 217 -25.97 3.80 20.77
C HIS A 217 -25.87 2.44 21.48
N ASN A 218 -26.99 1.69 21.48
CA ASN A 218 -27.10 0.22 21.48
C ASN A 218 -26.06 -0.60 22.27
N GLY A 219 -25.56 -0.08 23.38
CA GLY A 219 -24.60 -0.73 24.24
C GLY A 219 -23.26 -1.05 23.57
N TYR A 220 -22.65 -0.11 22.83
CA TYR A 220 -21.29 -0.27 22.31
C TYR A 220 -20.33 0.83 22.80
N GLU A 221 -19.07 0.46 23.02
CA GLU A 221 -17.97 1.36 23.35
C GLU A 221 -16.75 1.07 22.46
N VAL A 222 -15.97 2.10 22.14
CA VAL A 222 -14.78 2.00 21.30
C VAL A 222 -13.59 1.48 22.12
N ILE A 223 -13.04 0.36 21.69
CA ILE A 223 -11.79 -0.20 22.23
C ILE A 223 -10.59 0.05 21.31
N GLY A 224 -10.81 0.45 20.05
CA GLY A 224 -9.75 0.86 19.13
C GLY A 224 -10.23 1.33 17.76
N ILE A 225 -9.29 1.64 16.87
CA ILE A 225 -9.52 2.00 15.46
C ILE A 225 -8.92 0.93 14.57
N ASN A 226 -9.74 0.35 13.69
CA ASN A 226 -9.32 -0.60 12.68
C ASN A 226 -8.27 0.04 11.76
N SER A 227 -7.12 -0.61 11.54
CA SER A 227 -6.04 -0.07 10.67
C SER A 227 -5.52 -1.11 9.69
N ALA A 228 -4.84 -2.16 10.18
CA ALA A 228 -4.08 -3.08 9.33
C ALA A 228 -4.64 -4.52 9.35
N LYS A 229 -4.41 -5.24 8.24
CA LYS A 229 -4.68 -6.68 8.09
C LYS A 229 -3.39 -7.40 7.76
N ALA A 230 -3.11 -8.52 8.42
CA ALA A 230 -2.00 -9.37 8.03
C ALA A 230 -2.31 -10.07 6.70
N VAL A 231 -1.63 -9.67 5.61
CA VAL A 231 -1.91 -10.15 4.24
C VAL A 231 -1.75 -11.68 4.08
N PHE A 232 -0.94 -12.32 4.93
CA PHE A 232 -0.66 -13.76 4.86
C PHE A 232 -1.29 -14.59 6.00
N ARG A 233 -2.15 -13.99 6.83
CA ARG A 233 -2.86 -14.70 7.91
C ARG A 233 -4.34 -14.37 7.88
N GLN A 234 -5.18 -15.41 7.77
CA GLN A 234 -6.62 -15.23 7.89
C GLN A 234 -7.00 -14.83 9.33
N SER A 235 -8.04 -14.00 9.46
CA SER A 235 -8.59 -13.56 10.74
C SER A 235 -7.57 -12.95 11.71
N THR A 236 -6.53 -12.30 11.16
CA THR A 236 -5.51 -11.58 11.91
C THR A 236 -5.57 -10.11 11.50
N ASN A 237 -6.39 -9.36 12.22
CA ASN A 237 -6.66 -7.95 12.01
C ASN A 237 -6.13 -7.14 13.20
N PHE A 238 -5.74 -5.89 12.96
CA PHE A 238 -5.15 -5.02 13.97
C PHE A 238 -5.92 -3.71 14.11
N ALA A 239 -6.15 -3.33 15.36
CA ALA A 239 -6.71 -2.04 15.74
C ALA A 239 -5.76 -1.26 16.67
N ILE A 240 -5.71 0.05 16.48
CA ILE A 240 -5.00 0.99 17.35
C ILE A 240 -5.82 1.14 18.63
N PRO A 241 -5.27 0.88 19.83
CA PRO A 241 -6.05 0.82 21.06
C PRO A 241 -6.58 2.19 21.49
N ALA A 242 -7.74 2.21 22.15
CA ALA A 242 -8.36 3.42 22.69
C ALA A 242 -7.43 4.24 23.59
N THR A 243 -6.48 3.62 24.29
CA THR A 243 -5.47 4.33 25.09
C THR A 243 -4.59 5.23 24.23
N SER A 244 -4.15 4.77 23.07
CA SER A 244 -3.31 5.55 22.16
C SER A 244 -4.10 6.67 21.51
N ILE A 245 -5.38 6.42 21.19
CA ILE A 245 -6.30 7.42 20.65
C ILE A 245 -6.55 8.54 21.67
N LYS A 246 -6.84 8.20 22.94
CA LYS A 246 -7.03 9.18 24.02
C LYS A 246 -5.76 10.02 24.23
N ASN A 247 -4.58 9.40 24.22
CA ASN A 247 -3.30 10.11 24.34
C ASN A 247 -3.06 11.07 23.17
N PHE A 248 -3.35 10.63 21.95
CA PHE A 248 -3.29 11.46 20.75
C PHE A 248 -4.21 12.69 20.86
N ILE A 249 -5.49 12.49 21.20
CA ILE A 249 -6.47 13.57 21.35
C ILE A 249 -6.02 14.57 22.43
N ASN A 250 -5.62 14.07 23.61
CA ASN A 250 -5.19 14.92 24.71
C ASN A 250 -3.87 15.66 24.40
N GLY A 251 -2.95 15.02 23.68
CA GLY A 251 -1.63 15.59 23.38
C GLY A 251 -1.59 16.53 22.18
N ARG A 252 -2.51 16.36 21.22
CA ARG A 252 -2.48 17.08 19.93
C ARG A 252 -3.68 18.00 19.70
N VAL A 253 -4.85 17.65 20.22
CA VAL A 253 -6.09 18.43 20.00
C VAL A 253 -6.37 19.33 21.20
N PHE A 254 -6.27 18.80 22.41
CA PHE A 254 -6.59 19.53 23.65
C PHE A 254 -5.35 19.90 24.49
N GLY A 255 -4.16 19.65 23.97
CA GLY A 255 -2.91 19.81 24.73
C GLY A 255 -2.41 21.25 24.90
N GLY A 256 -2.92 22.19 24.09
CA GLY A 256 -2.46 23.59 24.09
C GLY A 256 -1.02 23.77 23.61
N SER A 257 -0.46 24.96 23.81
CA SER A 257 0.89 25.33 23.36
C SER A 257 1.97 24.49 24.02
N GLU A 258 1.91 24.29 25.35
CA GLU A 258 2.93 23.53 26.09
C GLU A 258 3.11 22.10 25.56
N LYS A 259 2.01 21.39 25.24
CA LYS A 259 2.12 20.07 24.61
C LYS A 259 2.65 20.14 23.18
N SER A 260 2.29 21.17 22.43
CA SER A 260 2.84 21.39 21.08
C SER A 260 4.35 21.60 21.10
N GLU A 261 4.87 22.38 22.05
CA GLU A 261 6.31 22.61 22.25
C GLU A 261 7.03 21.32 22.68
N ASN A 262 6.45 20.55 23.60
CA ASN A 262 6.97 19.24 23.98
C ASN A 262 6.99 18.26 22.78
N ASN A 263 5.97 18.28 21.93
CA ASN A 263 5.92 17.47 20.71
C ASN A 263 7.01 17.88 19.71
N LEU A 264 7.33 19.18 19.60
CA LEU A 264 8.47 19.64 18.80
C LEU A 264 9.76 19.07 19.35
N LYS A 265 10.00 19.22 20.65
CA LYS A 265 11.21 18.68 21.30
C LYS A 265 11.38 17.19 21.04
N LEU A 266 10.31 16.40 21.21
CA LEU A 266 10.34 14.95 20.92
C LEU A 266 10.68 14.66 19.46
N ALA A 267 10.11 15.42 18.51
CA ALA A 267 10.42 15.26 17.09
C ALA A 267 11.89 15.58 16.76
N LEU A 268 12.42 16.65 17.34
CA LEU A 268 13.82 17.05 17.20
C LEU A 268 14.78 16.03 17.83
N ASP A 269 14.46 15.53 19.03
CA ASP A 269 15.21 14.48 19.72
C ASP A 269 15.27 13.20 18.87
N GLU A 270 14.12 12.75 18.34
CA GLU A 270 14.05 11.55 17.50
C GLU A 270 14.79 11.71 16.17
N PHE A 271 14.69 12.89 15.54
CA PHE A 271 15.44 13.19 14.33
C PHE A 271 16.94 13.23 14.60
N ALA A 272 17.38 13.89 15.67
CA ALA A 272 18.78 13.93 16.07
C ALA A 272 19.32 12.52 16.35
N GLU A 273 18.56 11.67 17.03
CA GLU A 273 18.94 10.27 17.28
C GLU A 273 19.13 9.48 15.97
N ALA A 274 18.29 9.71 14.96
CA ALA A 274 18.45 9.10 13.64
C ALA A 274 19.73 9.56 12.90
N CYS A 275 20.31 10.70 13.29
CA CYS A 275 21.50 11.29 12.69
C CYS A 275 22.81 10.97 13.43
N LYS A 276 22.74 10.41 14.65
CA LYS A 276 23.92 10.02 15.43
C LYS A 276 24.66 8.85 14.82
N ASN A 277 25.97 8.79 15.07
CA ASN A 277 26.78 7.68 14.57
C ASN A 277 26.28 6.33 15.08
N PHE A 278 26.32 5.32 14.23
CA PHE A 278 26.12 3.93 14.62
C PHE A 278 27.11 3.00 13.90
N LYS A 279 27.47 1.91 14.58
CA LYS A 279 28.36 0.87 14.03
C LYS A 279 27.74 -0.50 14.25
N ILE A 280 27.43 -1.18 13.15
CA ILE A 280 26.89 -2.54 13.13
C ILE A 280 27.67 -3.33 12.08
N ASP A 281 28.34 -4.40 12.52
CA ASP A 281 29.22 -5.19 11.66
C ASP A 281 28.44 -6.14 10.73
N LYS A 282 27.31 -6.66 11.21
CA LYS A 282 26.46 -7.58 10.43
C LYS A 282 25.62 -6.78 9.44
N GLU A 283 25.85 -7.02 8.14
CA GLU A 283 25.21 -6.29 7.05
C GLU A 283 23.67 -6.32 7.11
N GLU A 284 23.06 -7.45 7.45
CA GLU A 284 21.61 -7.57 7.60
C GLU A 284 21.05 -6.64 8.68
N GLN A 285 21.62 -6.67 9.88
CA GLN A 285 21.23 -5.80 11.00
C GLN A 285 21.52 -4.33 10.71
N LYS A 286 22.62 -4.06 10.00
CA LYS A 286 22.97 -2.71 9.53
C LYS A 286 21.89 -2.20 8.59
N ASN A 287 21.49 -2.99 7.60
CA ASN A 287 20.45 -2.63 6.64
C ASN A 287 19.10 -2.40 7.32
N GLU A 288 18.73 -3.20 8.32
CA GLU A 288 17.52 -2.98 9.12
C GLU A 288 17.54 -1.64 9.87
N GLU A 289 18.66 -1.30 10.52
CA GLU A 289 18.79 -0.02 11.23
C GLU A 289 18.82 1.17 10.26
N ILE A 290 19.46 1.03 9.08
CA ILE A 290 19.41 2.03 8.00
C ILE A 290 17.96 2.30 7.59
N LEU A 291 17.20 1.25 7.26
CA LEU A 291 15.81 1.39 6.82
C LEU A 291 14.92 1.97 7.93
N LYS A 292 15.14 1.59 9.19
CA LYS A 292 14.43 2.15 10.33
C LYS A 292 14.67 3.65 10.46
N ARG A 293 15.92 4.12 10.35
CA ARG A 293 16.28 5.54 10.38
C ARG A 293 15.71 6.28 9.18
N LEU A 294 15.79 5.69 7.98
CA LEU A 294 15.24 6.25 6.76
C LEU A 294 13.73 6.50 6.87
N ARG A 295 12.96 5.50 7.34
CA ARG A 295 11.51 5.63 7.57
C ARG A 295 11.19 6.71 8.59
N LYS A 296 11.97 6.78 9.68
CA LYS A 296 11.82 7.83 10.70
C LYS A 296 12.07 9.23 10.13
N ILE A 297 13.12 9.41 9.33
CA ILE A 297 13.39 10.68 8.65
C ILE A 297 12.26 11.01 7.66
N ALA A 298 11.80 10.05 6.87
CA ALA A 298 10.73 10.25 5.88
C ALA A 298 9.41 10.74 6.51
N MET A 299 9.04 10.21 7.67
CA MET A 299 7.89 10.68 8.47
C MET A 299 8.01 12.16 8.86
N TYR A 300 9.22 12.63 9.13
CA TYR A 300 9.46 14.04 9.44
C TYR A 300 9.60 14.91 8.20
N VAL A 301 9.82 14.39 7.00
CA VAL A 301 9.76 15.21 5.78
C VAL A 301 8.31 15.65 5.57
N SER A 302 8.05 16.95 5.44
CA SER A 302 6.70 17.46 5.20
C SER A 302 6.23 17.25 3.76
N GLU A 303 4.91 17.30 3.57
CA GLU A 303 4.27 17.36 2.26
C GLU A 303 4.78 18.52 1.40
N ASP A 304 4.78 19.75 1.93
CA ASP A 304 5.21 20.91 1.16
C ASP A 304 6.68 20.77 0.71
N TYR A 305 7.56 20.21 1.56
CA TYR A 305 8.93 19.92 1.14
C TYR A 305 8.97 18.90 -0.01
N ALA A 306 8.18 17.84 0.09
CA ALA A 306 8.09 16.81 -0.94
C ALA A 306 7.60 17.36 -2.28
N ILE A 307 6.54 18.18 -2.29
CA ILE A 307 5.98 18.69 -3.55
C ILE A 307 6.83 19.82 -4.16
N ASN A 308 7.48 20.64 -3.33
CA ASN A 308 8.25 21.77 -3.81
C ASN A 308 9.65 21.37 -4.33
N GLU A 309 10.31 20.40 -3.69
CA GLU A 309 11.71 20.07 -3.99
C GLU A 309 11.99 18.57 -4.19
N GLY A 310 11.01 17.70 -3.87
CA GLY A 310 11.25 16.26 -3.81
C GLY A 310 11.21 15.51 -5.14
N LEU A 311 10.57 16.05 -6.19
CA LEU A 311 10.40 15.30 -7.45
C LEU A 311 11.74 14.99 -8.13
N ASP A 312 12.68 15.93 -8.14
CA ASP A 312 14.02 15.72 -8.69
C ASP A 312 14.82 14.73 -7.84
N ALA A 313 14.70 14.81 -6.51
CA ALA A 313 15.28 13.85 -5.58
C ALA A 313 14.77 12.43 -5.86
N TYR A 314 13.47 12.28 -6.05
CA TYR A 314 12.81 11.02 -6.37
C TYR A 314 13.31 10.43 -7.70
N LYS A 315 13.28 11.22 -8.79
CA LYS A 315 13.81 10.78 -10.10
C LYS A 315 15.30 10.44 -10.06
N ALA A 316 16.10 11.16 -9.27
CA ALA A 316 17.52 10.85 -9.11
C ALA A 316 17.73 9.54 -8.34
N ALA A 317 16.95 9.31 -7.27
CA ALA A 317 17.02 8.09 -6.47
C ALA A 317 16.58 6.86 -7.27
N LEU A 318 15.50 6.95 -8.05
CA LEU A 318 15.06 5.86 -8.92
C LEU A 318 16.16 5.39 -9.89
N ARG A 319 16.96 6.33 -10.43
CA ARG A 319 18.04 6.01 -11.36
C ARG A 319 19.31 5.51 -10.69
N LYS A 320 19.69 6.09 -9.54
CA LYS A 320 21.05 5.98 -9.00
C LYS A 320 21.15 5.42 -7.58
N ALA A 321 20.08 5.42 -6.79
CA ALA A 321 20.16 4.96 -5.41
C ALA A 321 20.46 3.44 -5.37
N PRO A 322 21.20 2.97 -4.34
CA PRO A 322 21.39 1.54 -4.11
C PRO A 322 20.06 0.79 -3.98
N ARG A 323 20.06 -0.52 -4.29
CA ARG A 323 18.85 -1.35 -4.31
C ARG A 323 18.04 -1.28 -3.01
N LEU A 324 18.72 -1.27 -1.85
CA LEU A 324 18.09 -1.15 -0.53
C LEU A 324 17.16 0.08 -0.46
N PHE A 325 17.69 1.26 -0.77
CA PHE A 325 16.95 2.52 -0.73
C PHE A 325 15.90 2.61 -1.84
N ARG A 326 16.22 2.16 -3.05
CA ARG A 326 15.28 2.17 -4.17
C ARG A 326 14.05 1.30 -3.89
N ALA A 327 14.26 0.12 -3.29
CA ALA A 327 13.17 -0.77 -2.91
C ALA A 327 12.26 -0.13 -1.85
N GLU A 328 12.84 0.56 -0.86
CA GLU A 328 12.07 1.26 0.17
C GLU A 328 11.27 2.45 -0.40
N ILE A 329 11.90 3.25 -1.28
CA ILE A 329 11.26 4.37 -1.97
C ILE A 329 10.06 3.88 -2.80
N LEU A 330 10.25 2.81 -3.59
CA LEU A 330 9.18 2.22 -4.39
C LEU A 330 8.08 1.60 -3.52
N ALA A 331 8.44 0.93 -2.42
CA ALA A 331 7.47 0.37 -1.50
C ALA A 331 6.60 1.47 -0.88
N ALA A 332 7.20 2.59 -0.47
CA ALA A 332 6.47 3.75 0.03
C ALA A 332 5.54 4.35 -1.04
N SER A 333 5.97 4.42 -2.31
CA SER A 333 5.14 4.90 -3.42
C SER A 333 3.94 4.00 -3.73
N VAL A 334 4.12 2.67 -3.64
CA VAL A 334 3.13 1.68 -4.09
C VAL A 334 2.15 1.30 -2.98
N LEU A 335 2.63 1.21 -1.74
CA LEU A 335 1.81 0.76 -0.61
C LEU A 335 0.98 1.88 0.04
N GLY A 336 1.24 3.14 -0.32
CA GLY A 336 0.49 4.28 0.16
C GLY A 336 0.29 5.31 -0.96
N ASN A 337 0.13 6.58 -0.57
CA ASN A 337 0.11 7.67 -1.53
C ASN A 337 1.54 7.87 -2.10
N PRO A 338 1.70 8.08 -3.42
CA PRO A 338 3.01 8.20 -4.06
C PRO A 338 3.88 9.37 -3.54
N ILE A 339 3.27 10.37 -2.88
CA ILE A 339 4.02 11.41 -2.15
C ILE A 339 4.89 10.80 -1.03
N ASN A 340 4.49 9.68 -0.42
CA ASN A 340 5.31 8.95 0.55
C ASN A 340 6.66 8.51 -0.05
N GLY A 341 6.69 8.09 -1.31
CA GLY A 341 7.91 7.73 -2.00
C GLY A 341 8.83 8.93 -2.21
N ILE A 342 8.26 10.09 -2.52
CA ILE A 342 9.01 11.34 -2.67
C ILE A 342 9.61 11.77 -1.32
N ARG A 343 8.82 11.73 -0.24
CA ARG A 343 9.31 11.97 1.13
C ARG A 343 10.44 11.01 1.51
N THR A 344 10.32 9.74 1.11
CA THR A 344 11.36 8.72 1.34
C THR A 344 12.63 9.00 0.51
N ALA A 345 12.50 9.55 -0.71
CA ALA A 345 13.65 9.96 -1.51
C ALA A 345 14.37 11.19 -0.94
N LEU A 346 13.63 12.16 -0.40
CA LEU A 346 14.21 13.27 0.36
C LEU A 346 14.88 12.78 1.64
N ALA A 347 14.26 11.83 2.36
CA ALA A 347 14.88 11.20 3.51
C ALA A 347 16.20 10.49 3.14
N TYR A 348 16.26 9.86 1.96
CA TYR A 348 17.50 9.27 1.44
C TYR A 348 18.56 10.34 1.16
N GLN A 349 18.19 11.52 0.62
CA GLN A 349 19.13 12.63 0.44
C GLN A 349 19.66 13.17 1.77
N ILE A 350 18.78 13.36 2.76
CA ILE A 350 19.16 13.74 4.13
C ILE A 350 20.13 12.69 4.70
N TYR A 351 19.74 11.42 4.64
CA TYR A 351 20.53 10.31 5.16
C TYR A 351 21.93 10.25 4.53
N THR A 352 22.03 10.39 3.20
CA THR A 352 23.31 10.33 2.48
C THR A 352 24.16 11.59 2.60
N SER A 353 23.57 12.72 3.00
CA SER A 353 24.30 13.93 3.35
C SER A 353 24.90 13.85 4.76
N ILE A 354 24.17 13.25 5.69
CA ILE A 354 24.61 13.05 7.08
C ILE A 354 25.61 11.90 7.19
N LYS A 355 25.35 10.78 6.50
CA LYS A 355 26.09 9.51 6.59
C LYS A 355 26.34 9.05 8.02
N PRO A 356 25.30 8.67 8.78
CA PRO A 356 25.44 8.25 10.18
C PRO A 356 26.34 7.03 10.39
N GLU A 357 26.75 6.32 9.34
CA GLU A 357 27.76 5.26 9.41
C GLU A 357 29.17 5.81 9.64
N GLU A 358 29.44 7.02 9.15
CA GLU A 358 30.76 7.68 9.15
C GLU A 358 30.79 8.82 10.17
N ASN A 359 29.70 9.58 10.25
CA ASN A 359 29.60 10.84 11.00
C ASN A 359 28.62 10.72 12.18
N SER A 360 28.72 11.67 13.12
CA SER A 360 27.85 11.80 14.29
C SER A 360 27.33 13.23 14.45
N TYR A 361 26.26 13.55 13.74
CA TYR A 361 25.60 14.84 13.86
C TYR A 361 24.79 14.90 15.16
N MET A 362 25.12 15.85 16.02
CA MET A 362 24.45 16.09 17.30
C MET A 362 23.87 17.51 17.38
N PRO A 363 22.86 17.78 18.23
CA PRO A 363 22.31 19.12 18.37
C PRO A 363 23.40 20.14 18.72
N GLU A 364 23.51 21.22 17.93
CA GLU A 364 24.49 22.29 18.19
C GLU A 364 24.18 23.01 19.51
N LYS A 365 22.89 23.13 19.82
CA LYS A 365 22.36 23.77 21.03
C LYS A 365 21.39 22.83 21.73
N SER A 366 21.01 23.19 22.95
CA SER A 366 19.91 22.55 23.67
C SER A 366 18.66 22.49 22.79
N ILE A 367 17.92 21.38 22.86
CA ILE A 367 16.62 21.18 22.17
C ILE A 367 15.49 21.86 22.98
N ASP A 368 15.81 23.01 23.58
CA ASP A 368 14.81 23.89 24.17
C ASP A 368 14.29 24.82 23.09
N ILE A 369 12.98 25.02 23.01
CA ILE A 369 12.36 25.90 22.02
C ILE A 369 12.91 27.33 22.12
N THR A 370 13.28 27.77 23.32
CA THR A 370 13.87 29.10 23.54
C THR A 370 15.28 29.22 22.94
N ALA A 371 15.96 28.10 22.69
CA ALA A 371 17.27 28.04 22.07
C ALA A 371 17.22 27.89 20.54
N LEU A 372 16.05 27.53 19.99
CA LEU A 372 15.82 27.43 18.56
C LEU A 372 15.60 28.81 17.95
N LYS A 373 16.12 29.01 16.74
CA LYS A 373 15.90 30.25 16.00
C LYS A 373 14.51 30.22 15.39
N ASN A 374 13.64 31.09 15.87
CA ASN A 374 12.30 31.30 15.31
C ASN A 374 12.41 32.10 13.99
N THR A 375 11.79 31.59 12.92
CA THR A 375 11.78 32.21 11.57
C THR A 375 10.37 32.70 11.15
N GLY A 376 9.48 32.85 12.13
CA GLY A 376 8.06 33.18 12.01
C GLY A 376 7.18 32.08 12.63
N THR A 377 6.58 31.24 11.79
CA THR A 377 5.81 30.05 12.18
C THR A 377 6.67 28.78 12.28
N ASN A 378 7.95 28.88 11.91
CA ASN A 378 8.86 27.74 11.75
C ASN A 378 10.10 27.91 12.65
N TYR A 379 10.71 26.79 13.02
CA TYR A 379 11.91 26.73 13.86
C TYR A 379 13.09 26.17 13.10
N GLU A 380 14.23 26.86 13.15
CA GLU A 380 15.48 26.33 12.62
C GLU A 380 16.16 25.47 13.69
N PHE A 381 16.52 24.24 13.31
CA PHE A 381 17.25 23.30 14.13
C PHE A 381 18.54 22.88 13.42
N VAL A 382 19.66 22.97 14.14
CA VAL A 382 21.00 22.77 13.59
C VAL A 382 21.67 21.60 14.31
N LEU A 383 22.12 20.64 13.51
CA LEU A 383 23.02 19.59 13.96
C LEU A 383 24.46 19.93 13.56
N TYR A 384 25.42 19.58 14.41
CA TYR A 384 26.84 19.80 14.19
C TYR A 384 27.60 18.47 14.32
N ASP A 385 28.55 18.26 13.42
CA ASP A 385 29.54 17.19 13.52
C ASP A 385 30.92 17.81 13.80
N GLU A 386 31.54 17.41 14.92
CA GLU A 386 32.84 17.93 15.36
C GLU A 386 34.01 17.45 14.48
N ALA A 387 33.94 16.23 13.96
CA ALA A 387 35.01 15.62 13.17
C ALA A 387 35.09 16.25 11.76
N GLU A 388 33.94 16.37 11.11
CA GLU A 388 33.79 16.97 9.78
C GLU A 388 33.75 18.51 9.82
N LYS A 389 33.55 19.09 11.01
CA LYS A 389 33.37 20.54 11.22
C LYS A 389 32.25 21.13 10.36
N SER A 390 31.20 20.36 10.12
CA SER A 390 30.08 20.69 9.24
C SER A 390 28.79 20.85 10.05
N LYS A 391 27.86 21.63 9.49
CA LYS A 391 26.53 21.87 10.07
C LYS A 391 25.45 21.38 9.15
N PHE A 392 24.46 20.69 9.70
CA PHE A 392 23.26 20.28 8.99
C PHE A 392 22.07 21.08 9.51
N PHE A 393 21.51 21.93 8.64
CA PHE A 393 20.41 22.82 8.97
C PHE A 393 19.08 22.20 8.57
N THR A 394 18.08 22.32 9.43
CA THR A 394 16.70 21.94 9.15
C THR A 394 15.75 23.05 9.59
N VAL A 395 14.67 23.24 8.84
CA VAL A 395 13.57 24.15 9.20
C VAL A 395 12.33 23.32 9.46
N TRP A 396 11.72 23.49 10.63
CA TRP A 396 10.59 22.71 11.10
C TRP A 396 9.34 23.56 11.15
N LYS A 397 8.23 23.03 10.64
CA LYS A 397 6.90 23.65 10.71
C LYS A 397 5.92 22.74 11.44
N ASN A 398 4.88 23.34 11.98
CA ASN A 398 3.73 22.60 12.52
C ASN A 398 2.71 22.39 11.40
N ASN A 399 2.39 21.14 11.11
CA ASN A 399 1.39 20.73 10.14
C ASN A 399 0.33 19.90 10.87
N HIS A 400 -0.88 20.45 11.07
CA HIS A 400 -1.96 19.78 11.81
C HIS A 400 -1.50 19.21 13.17
N ASN A 401 -0.88 20.05 14.01
CA ASN A 401 -0.32 19.66 15.31
C ASN A 401 0.77 18.58 15.26
N PHE A 402 1.38 18.35 14.09
CA PHE A 402 2.48 17.44 13.85
C PHE A 402 3.70 18.19 13.29
N TRP A 403 4.87 18.04 13.91
CA TRP A 403 6.07 18.79 13.53
C TRP A 403 6.84 18.07 12.43
N GLN A 404 7.14 18.78 11.34
CA GLN A 404 7.80 18.23 10.15
C GLN A 404 8.83 19.22 9.59
N ILE A 405 9.84 18.68 8.93
CA ILE A 405 10.89 19.37 8.18
C ILE A 405 10.29 19.92 6.88
N GLU A 406 10.40 21.24 6.73
CA GLU A 406 10.04 22.01 5.54
C GLU A 406 11.22 22.19 4.58
N ALA A 407 12.44 22.19 5.11
CA ALA A 407 13.65 22.29 4.30
C ALA A 407 14.86 21.78 5.08
N SER A 408 15.87 21.31 4.36
CA SER A 408 17.15 20.88 4.94
C SER A 408 18.33 21.22 4.04
N ASN A 409 19.47 21.58 4.59
CA ASN A 409 20.68 21.85 3.80
C ASN A 409 21.97 21.61 4.61
N LEU A 410 23.01 21.14 3.94
CA LEU A 410 24.34 20.96 4.52
C LEU A 410 25.17 22.24 4.32
N ASN A 411 25.78 22.74 5.39
CA ASN A 411 26.67 23.89 5.42
C ASN A 411 26.07 25.24 4.98
N GLY A 412 24.74 25.34 4.95
CA GLY A 412 24.03 26.60 4.73
C GLY A 412 22.62 26.56 5.29
N SER A 413 22.12 27.70 5.79
CA SER A 413 20.70 27.82 6.15
C SER A 413 19.87 27.67 4.88
N PRO A 414 18.77 26.89 4.89
CA PRO A 414 17.82 26.88 3.79
C PRO A 414 17.26 28.30 3.58
N GLU A 415 17.51 28.93 2.44
CA GLU A 415 16.92 30.23 2.11
C GLU A 415 15.42 30.08 1.85
N LYS A 416 14.60 31.03 2.32
CA LYS A 416 13.19 31.13 1.92
C LYS A 416 13.15 31.41 0.42
N LYS A 417 12.82 30.42 -0.41
CA LYS A 417 12.31 30.70 -1.76
C LYS A 417 10.95 31.37 -1.61
N SER A 418 10.94 32.69 -1.53
CA SER A 418 9.73 33.47 -1.81
C SER A 418 9.29 33.15 -3.24
N SER A 419 8.03 32.79 -3.39
CA SER A 419 7.35 32.54 -4.66
C SER A 419 7.34 33.80 -5.54
N GLU A 420 8.47 34.12 -6.18
CA GLU A 420 8.56 35.07 -7.31
C GLU A 420 10.01 35.12 -7.82
N LYS A 421 10.32 34.25 -8.80
CA LYS A 421 11.24 34.46 -9.94
C LYS A 421 11.67 33.11 -10.53
N LYS A 422 10.79 32.53 -11.35
CA LYS A 422 11.25 31.67 -12.46
C LYS A 422 11.70 32.60 -13.59
N SER A 423 12.99 32.94 -13.64
CA SER A 423 13.62 33.30 -14.90
C SER A 423 15.12 33.10 -14.87
N SER A 424 15.57 32.34 -15.88
CA SER A 424 16.91 32.23 -16.45
C SER A 424 18.02 31.62 -15.60
N GLU A 425 18.35 30.37 -15.90
CA GLU A 425 19.69 30.06 -16.40
C GLU A 425 19.66 28.89 -17.40
N LYS A 426 19.62 29.26 -18.68
CA LYS A 426 19.91 28.40 -19.83
C LYS A 426 21.38 28.59 -20.20
N THR A 427 22.24 27.66 -19.81
CA THR A 427 23.49 27.28 -20.51
C THR A 427 24.10 26.11 -19.73
N ALA A 428 24.38 24.92 -20.26
CA ALA A 428 24.95 24.62 -21.55
C ALA A 428 24.46 23.26 -22.09
N LYS A 429 24.02 23.26 -23.35
CA LYS A 429 23.87 22.07 -24.21
C LYS A 429 24.79 22.26 -25.41
N LYS A 430 25.85 21.47 -25.57
CA LYS A 430 26.30 20.96 -26.87
C LYS A 430 27.46 19.98 -26.78
N GLN A 431 27.17 18.72 -27.13
CA GLN A 431 27.92 17.78 -28.00
C GLN A 431 27.27 16.39 -27.79
N LYS A 432 27.01 15.51 -28.76
CA LYS A 432 26.90 15.51 -30.23
C LYS A 432 26.15 14.19 -30.54
N ARG A 433 25.36 14.15 -31.61
CA ARG A 433 24.45 13.06 -32.03
C ARG A 433 25.15 11.85 -32.66
N ASN A 434 24.39 10.73 -32.72
CA ASN A 434 24.48 9.50 -33.52
C ASN A 434 25.45 8.43 -32.94
N THR A 435 25.09 7.15 -32.78
CA THR A 435 24.31 6.20 -33.61
C THR A 435 23.86 5.00 -32.76
N GLY A 436 22.87 4.23 -33.25
CA GLY A 436 22.66 2.83 -32.84
C GLY A 436 21.27 2.57 -32.26
N ALA A 437 20.45 1.82 -33.00
CA ALA A 437 19.17 1.30 -32.51
C ALA A 437 19.40 0.54 -31.20
N SER A 438 18.94 1.10 -30.08
CA SER A 438 18.94 0.43 -28.78
C SER A 438 17.55 -0.14 -28.54
N PHE A 439 17.51 -1.45 -28.36
CA PHE A 439 16.35 -2.23 -27.93
C PHE A 439 15.57 -1.50 -26.84
N ILE A 440 14.26 -1.39 -27.02
CA ILE A 440 13.34 -0.98 -25.96
C ILE A 440 13.43 -2.05 -24.87
N SER A 441 14.06 -1.72 -23.74
CA SER A 441 14.01 -2.54 -22.54
C SER A 441 12.61 -2.38 -21.94
N ILE A 442 11.78 -3.40 -22.08
CA ILE A 442 10.43 -3.45 -21.51
C ILE A 442 10.59 -4.03 -20.10
N GLU A 443 10.91 -3.24 -19.07
CA GLU A 443 11.32 -3.74 -17.74
C GLU A 443 10.31 -4.66 -17.01
N GLU A 444 9.04 -4.71 -17.43
CA GLU A 444 8.06 -5.68 -16.94
C GLU A 444 6.94 -5.86 -17.98
N ILE A 445 6.31 -7.04 -18.10
CA ILE A 445 5.18 -7.25 -19.02
C ILE A 445 3.88 -6.98 -18.24
N PRO A 446 3.24 -5.81 -18.42
CA PRO A 446 2.19 -5.35 -17.53
C PRO A 446 0.84 -5.69 -18.16
N VAL A 447 0.33 -6.91 -17.94
CA VAL A 447 -1.02 -7.28 -18.39
C VAL A 447 -1.55 -8.50 -17.68
N LYS A 448 -2.85 -8.46 -17.39
CA LYS A 448 -3.62 -9.59 -16.86
C LYS A 448 -3.89 -10.68 -17.91
N MET A 449 -3.80 -10.39 -19.22
CA MET A 449 -4.05 -11.36 -20.30
C MET A 449 -3.18 -11.09 -21.54
N ARG A 450 -2.66 -12.14 -22.17
CA ARG A 450 -1.81 -12.11 -23.38
C ARG A 450 -2.29 -13.15 -24.39
N ILE A 451 -2.29 -12.82 -25.68
CA ILE A 451 -2.48 -13.79 -26.77
C ILE A 451 -1.11 -14.12 -27.35
N TYR A 452 -0.83 -15.38 -27.66
CA TYR A 452 0.45 -15.79 -28.24
C TYR A 452 0.28 -16.81 -29.35
N ALA A 453 1.14 -16.68 -30.37
CA ALA A 453 1.40 -17.72 -31.36
C ALA A 453 2.75 -18.36 -31.06
N SER A 454 2.86 -19.69 -31.10
CA SER A 454 4.12 -20.39 -30.85
C SER A 454 4.47 -21.37 -31.94
N TYR A 455 5.74 -21.40 -32.33
CA TYR A 455 6.31 -22.44 -33.18
C TYR A 455 7.22 -23.36 -32.36
N THR A 456 6.99 -24.67 -32.46
CA THR A 456 7.87 -25.70 -31.88
C THR A 456 8.91 -26.09 -32.93
N GLY A 457 10.19 -25.95 -32.61
CA GLY A 457 11.27 -26.09 -33.59
C GLY A 457 11.97 -27.44 -33.59
N LEU A 458 12.34 -27.97 -32.42
CA LEU A 458 13.29 -29.11 -32.32
C LEU A 458 12.76 -30.24 -31.44
N LYS A 459 12.78 -31.49 -31.94
CA LYS A 459 12.51 -32.73 -31.18
C LYS A 459 13.64 -33.75 -31.40
N LYS A 460 14.04 -34.46 -30.33
CA LYS A 460 15.16 -35.42 -30.32
C LYS A 460 14.96 -36.61 -31.28
N ASP A 461 13.71 -37.02 -31.51
CA ASP A 461 13.40 -38.32 -32.14
C ASP A 461 13.03 -38.20 -33.63
N THR A 462 12.68 -36.98 -34.09
CA THR A 462 12.18 -36.73 -35.45
C THR A 462 12.89 -35.58 -36.16
N GLY A 463 13.86 -34.93 -35.52
CA GLY A 463 14.45 -33.68 -36.01
C GLY A 463 13.46 -32.51 -35.92
N TRP A 464 13.54 -31.56 -36.87
CA TRP A 464 12.63 -30.41 -36.94
C TRP A 464 11.18 -30.88 -37.10
N ALA A 465 10.35 -30.61 -36.09
CA ALA A 465 8.95 -30.98 -36.09
C ALA A 465 8.10 -29.71 -36.04
N SER A 466 7.41 -29.39 -37.14
CA SER A 466 6.51 -28.23 -37.21
C SER A 466 5.28 -28.44 -36.32
N GLY A 467 5.26 -27.76 -35.18
CA GLY A 467 4.11 -27.66 -34.30
C GLY A 467 3.75 -26.20 -34.08
N PHE A 468 2.49 -25.85 -34.32
CA PHE A 468 1.96 -24.51 -34.10
C PHE A 468 1.04 -24.53 -32.88
N SER A 469 1.07 -23.49 -32.05
CA SER A 469 0.01 -23.29 -31.07
C SER A 469 -0.45 -21.85 -31.02
N LEU A 470 -1.74 -21.67 -30.78
CA LEU A 470 -2.36 -20.37 -30.56
C LEU A 470 -3.12 -20.45 -29.24
N GLY A 471 -2.85 -19.51 -28.34
CA GLY A 471 -3.43 -19.53 -27.01
C GLY A 471 -3.41 -18.19 -26.33
N TYR A 472 -3.91 -18.21 -25.10
CA TYR A 472 -3.86 -17.07 -24.21
C TYR A 472 -3.29 -17.46 -22.85
N LEU A 473 -2.63 -16.51 -22.21
CA LEU A 473 -2.10 -16.60 -20.85
C LEU A 473 -2.79 -15.53 -20.02
N TYR A 474 -3.22 -15.91 -18.83
CA TYR A 474 -3.69 -14.99 -17.79
C TYR A 474 -2.62 -14.86 -16.73
N SER A 475 -2.14 -13.64 -16.50
CA SER A 475 -1.02 -13.37 -15.62
C SER A 475 -1.51 -12.76 -14.30
N PHE A 476 -1.23 -13.46 -13.21
CA PHE A 476 -1.27 -12.97 -11.84
C PHE A 476 0.15 -12.56 -11.40
N LYS A 477 0.26 -11.88 -10.26
CA LYS A 477 1.51 -11.27 -9.77
C LYS A 477 2.76 -12.15 -9.89
N TYR A 478 2.64 -13.45 -9.60
CA TYR A 478 3.74 -14.42 -9.68
C TYR A 478 3.37 -15.72 -10.41
N VAL A 479 2.15 -15.82 -10.92
CA VAL A 479 1.59 -17.05 -11.48
C VAL A 479 0.94 -16.73 -12.82
N GLU A 480 1.24 -17.51 -13.84
CA GLU A 480 0.50 -17.48 -15.10
C GLU A 480 -0.27 -18.75 -15.31
N ILE A 481 -1.49 -18.63 -15.82
CA ILE A 481 -2.32 -19.76 -16.21
C ILE A 481 -2.74 -19.55 -17.65
N GLY A 482 -2.46 -20.50 -18.53
CA GLY A 482 -2.77 -20.37 -19.95
C GLY A 482 -3.37 -21.61 -20.56
N PHE A 483 -4.08 -21.39 -21.66
CA PHE A 483 -4.62 -22.45 -22.50
C PHE A 483 -4.26 -22.18 -23.96
N SER A 484 -3.82 -23.21 -24.68
CA SER A 484 -3.62 -23.13 -26.12
C SER A 484 -4.17 -24.32 -26.88
N ALA A 485 -4.65 -24.05 -28.09
CA ALA A 485 -4.88 -25.06 -29.09
C ALA A 485 -3.55 -25.35 -29.79
N VAL A 486 -3.16 -26.62 -29.86
CA VAL A 486 -1.90 -27.07 -30.45
C VAL A 486 -2.20 -27.89 -31.68
N ILE A 487 -1.51 -27.58 -32.79
CA ILE A 487 -1.49 -28.38 -34.01
C ILE A 487 -0.07 -28.84 -34.27
N ASP A 488 0.21 -30.13 -34.11
CA ASP A 488 1.52 -30.71 -34.38
C ASP A 488 1.44 -32.15 -34.91
N LYS A 489 2.56 -32.66 -35.45
CA LYS A 489 2.62 -34.06 -35.88
C LYS A 489 2.41 -35.01 -34.69
N PRO A 490 1.61 -36.09 -34.86
CA PRO A 490 1.40 -37.11 -33.84
C PRO A 490 2.71 -37.69 -33.32
N ARG A 491 2.77 -38.02 -32.03
CA ARG A 491 3.92 -38.73 -31.44
C ARG A 491 3.83 -40.22 -31.72
N THR A 492 4.89 -40.80 -32.27
CA THR A 492 5.10 -42.25 -32.27
C THR A 492 5.84 -42.64 -30.99
N LEU A 493 5.33 -43.65 -30.28
CA LEU A 493 5.96 -44.17 -29.06
C LEU A 493 7.33 -44.77 -29.38
N PRO A 494 8.31 -44.70 -28.45
CA PRO A 494 9.49 -45.56 -28.52
C PRO A 494 9.02 -47.03 -28.57
N LYS A 495 9.61 -47.84 -29.46
CA LYS A 495 9.40 -49.30 -29.41
C LYS A 495 10.00 -49.81 -28.10
N ALA A 496 9.17 -50.03 -27.09
CA ALA A 496 9.58 -50.76 -25.89
C ALA A 496 9.82 -52.22 -26.29
N SER A 497 11.07 -52.59 -26.52
CA SER A 497 11.49 -53.97 -26.76
C SER A 497 11.64 -54.71 -25.43
N PHE A 498 10.53 -54.94 -24.71
CA PHE A 498 10.47 -55.92 -23.64
C PHE A 498 9.10 -56.59 -23.64
N MET A 499 9.09 -57.92 -23.68
CA MET A 499 7.88 -58.77 -23.70
C MET A 499 6.95 -58.41 -22.53
N LYS A 500 5.65 -58.29 -22.85
CA LYS A 500 4.53 -57.71 -22.08
C LYS A 500 4.45 -56.18 -22.16
N GLN A 501 3.54 -55.69 -23.02
CA GLN A 501 3.15 -54.29 -23.04
C GLN A 501 2.68 -53.86 -21.64
N PRO A 502 3.31 -52.85 -21.02
CA PRO A 502 2.80 -52.31 -19.77
C PRO A 502 1.44 -51.65 -20.06
N LYS A 503 0.49 -51.77 -19.13
CA LYS A 503 -0.81 -51.06 -19.22
C LYS A 503 -0.65 -49.54 -19.24
N ILE A 504 0.56 -49.03 -18.99
CA ILE A 504 0.91 -47.62 -18.97
C ILE A 504 2.29 -47.47 -19.63
N GLY A 505 2.40 -46.63 -20.66
CA GLY A 505 3.68 -46.31 -21.31
C GLY A 505 4.21 -44.94 -20.86
N SER A 506 5.52 -44.81 -20.65
CA SER A 506 6.18 -43.55 -20.30
C SER A 506 7.31 -43.17 -21.25
N GLY A 507 7.53 -41.88 -21.48
CA GLY A 507 8.64 -41.37 -22.30
C GLY A 507 8.98 -39.91 -21.98
N ILE A 508 10.20 -39.47 -22.32
CA ILE A 508 10.68 -38.09 -22.11
C ILE A 508 10.75 -37.38 -23.46
N GLY A 509 10.29 -36.12 -23.53
CA GLY A 509 10.32 -35.30 -24.74
C GLY A 509 10.81 -33.87 -24.45
N PRO A 510 12.05 -33.51 -24.85
CA PRO A 510 12.49 -32.13 -24.86
C PRO A 510 11.85 -31.37 -26.04
N GLU A 511 11.45 -30.12 -25.80
CA GLU A 511 10.83 -29.22 -26.78
C GLU A 511 11.50 -27.85 -26.71
N LEU A 512 11.92 -27.32 -27.86
CA LEU A 512 12.30 -25.90 -28.00
C LEU A 512 11.17 -25.15 -28.72
N ARG A 513 10.69 -24.07 -28.12
CA ARG A 513 9.58 -23.26 -28.63
C ARG A 513 9.99 -21.81 -28.78
N LEU A 514 9.54 -21.20 -29.86
CA LEU A 514 9.60 -19.75 -30.06
C LEU A 514 8.17 -19.22 -29.96
N GLN A 515 7.92 -18.31 -29.01
CA GLN A 515 6.63 -17.67 -28.86
C GLN A 515 6.68 -16.22 -29.33
N LEU A 516 5.66 -15.79 -30.07
CA LEU A 516 5.38 -14.41 -30.47
C LEU A 516 4.11 -13.94 -29.75
N PRO A 517 4.23 -13.50 -28.49
CA PRO A 517 3.13 -12.87 -27.78
C PRO A 517 2.80 -11.49 -28.34
N LEU A 518 1.50 -11.26 -28.54
CA LEU A 518 0.92 -9.97 -28.87
C LEU A 518 0.18 -9.42 -27.65
N ASN A 519 0.58 -8.23 -27.21
CA ASN A 519 0.02 -7.57 -26.05
C ASN A 519 -1.01 -6.50 -26.45
N ILE A 520 -2.02 -6.26 -25.61
CA ILE A 520 -3.11 -5.28 -25.84
C ILE A 520 -2.60 -3.82 -25.88
N LYS A 521 -1.40 -3.55 -25.33
CA LYS A 521 -0.71 -2.25 -25.46
C LYS A 521 0.22 -2.16 -26.70
N ASP A 522 -0.06 -2.92 -27.77
CA ASP A 522 0.69 -2.96 -29.05
C ASP A 522 2.18 -3.36 -28.96
N VAL A 523 2.58 -4.03 -27.88
CA VAL A 523 3.94 -4.53 -27.71
C VAL A 523 4.04 -5.98 -28.23
N VAL A 524 4.90 -6.21 -29.23
CA VAL A 524 5.22 -7.53 -29.79
C VAL A 524 6.67 -7.86 -29.47
N TYR A 525 6.92 -9.03 -28.87
CA TYR A 525 8.27 -9.52 -28.61
C TYR A 525 8.37 -11.02 -28.86
N LEU A 526 9.59 -11.57 -28.93
CA LEU A 526 9.86 -12.98 -29.20
C LEU A 526 10.40 -13.67 -27.95
N ALA A 527 9.72 -14.66 -27.38
CA ALA A 527 10.15 -15.38 -26.18
C ALA A 527 10.62 -16.81 -26.52
N PRO A 528 11.93 -17.11 -26.42
CA PRO A 528 12.42 -18.49 -26.51
C PRO A 528 12.11 -19.29 -25.25
N GLN A 529 11.71 -20.53 -25.42
CA GLN A 529 11.38 -21.45 -24.32
C GLN A 529 12.00 -22.83 -24.55
N ALA A 530 12.56 -23.40 -23.49
CA ALA A 530 13.06 -24.76 -23.46
C ALA A 530 12.23 -25.57 -22.45
N PHE A 531 11.70 -26.71 -22.88
CA PHE A 531 10.81 -27.54 -22.08
C PHE A 531 11.27 -28.99 -22.07
N VAL A 532 11.16 -29.66 -20.92
CA VAL A 532 11.44 -31.09 -20.77
C VAL A 532 10.31 -31.73 -19.98
N GLY A 533 9.63 -32.70 -20.58
CA GLY A 533 8.48 -33.36 -19.94
C GLY A 533 8.43 -34.87 -20.13
N GLY A 534 7.68 -35.53 -19.25
CA GLY A 534 7.33 -36.94 -19.31
C GLY A 534 5.87 -37.15 -19.76
N GLY A 535 5.61 -38.19 -20.54
CA GLY A 535 4.25 -38.57 -20.96
C GLY A 535 3.77 -39.87 -20.32
N VAL A 536 2.46 -39.98 -20.07
CA VAL A 536 1.79 -41.20 -19.60
C VAL A 536 0.60 -41.49 -20.51
N PHE A 537 0.55 -42.73 -21.03
CA PHE A 537 -0.56 -43.24 -21.84
C PHE A 537 -1.45 -44.16 -21.00
N VAL A 538 -2.78 -43.98 -21.06
CA VAL A 538 -3.75 -44.69 -20.19
C VAL A 538 -4.85 -45.39 -21.02
N PRO A 539 -4.64 -46.62 -21.52
CA PRO A 539 -5.72 -47.43 -22.09
C PRO A 539 -6.81 -47.75 -21.05
N PRO A 540 -8.09 -47.92 -21.42
CA PRO A 540 -8.65 -47.98 -22.78
C PRO A 540 -9.04 -46.61 -23.36
N PHE A 541 -8.90 -45.54 -22.57
CA PHE A 541 -9.15 -44.19 -23.02
C PHE A 541 -8.01 -43.81 -23.94
N GLU A 542 -8.29 -43.50 -25.20
CA GLU A 542 -7.29 -43.13 -26.20
C GLU A 542 -6.72 -41.73 -25.89
N LEU A 543 -6.15 -41.57 -24.69
CA LEU A 543 -5.73 -40.32 -24.08
C LEU A 543 -4.24 -40.39 -23.75
N PHE A 544 -3.49 -39.40 -24.24
CA PHE A 544 -2.10 -39.17 -23.81
C PHE A 544 -2.05 -37.88 -23.01
N VAL A 545 -1.46 -37.96 -21.82
CA VAL A 545 -1.20 -36.81 -20.96
C VAL A 545 0.29 -36.65 -20.83
N GLN A 546 0.81 -35.49 -21.24
CA GLN A 546 2.19 -35.10 -21.02
C GLN A 546 2.25 -34.04 -19.94
N TYR A 547 3.07 -34.28 -18.93
CA TYR A 547 3.40 -33.32 -17.89
C TYR A 547 4.89 -32.98 -17.97
N GLY A 548 5.28 -31.75 -17.73
CA GLY A 548 6.69 -31.41 -17.75
C GLY A 548 7.01 -30.03 -17.23
N GLY A 549 8.30 -29.79 -17.05
CA GLY A 549 8.86 -28.53 -16.58
C GLY A 549 9.54 -27.79 -17.73
N GLY A 550 9.33 -26.47 -17.83
CA GLY A 550 10.02 -25.64 -18.81
C GLY A 550 10.63 -24.40 -18.19
N ILE A 551 11.72 -23.94 -18.82
CA ILE A 551 12.30 -22.63 -18.60
C ILE A 551 11.91 -21.77 -19.79
N GLU A 552 11.22 -20.67 -19.51
CA GLU A 552 10.98 -19.62 -20.49
C GLU A 552 11.92 -18.44 -20.20
N VAL A 553 12.57 -17.95 -21.26
CA VAL A 553 13.42 -16.77 -21.20
C VAL A 553 12.68 -15.64 -21.87
N VAL A 554 12.21 -14.70 -21.06
CA VAL A 554 11.53 -13.51 -21.56
C VAL A 554 12.59 -12.43 -21.84
N PRO A 555 12.70 -11.90 -23.07
CA PRO A 555 13.66 -10.86 -23.40
C PRO A 555 13.12 -9.50 -22.97
N VAL A 556 13.16 -9.29 -21.67
CA VAL A 556 13.02 -7.99 -21.04
C VAL A 556 14.38 -7.46 -20.62
N ASN A 557 15.29 -8.36 -20.15
CA ASN A 557 16.72 -8.08 -19.91
C ASN A 557 17.58 -9.37 -19.78
N PHE A 558 17.10 -10.55 -20.22
CA PHE A 558 17.70 -11.86 -19.91
C PHE A 558 17.81 -12.19 -18.39
N THR A 559 17.10 -11.45 -17.54
CA THR A 559 17.20 -11.56 -16.07
C THR A 559 16.06 -12.33 -15.40
N SER A 560 14.97 -12.62 -16.11
CA SER A 560 13.81 -13.33 -15.56
C SER A 560 13.75 -14.74 -16.11
N ILE A 561 13.80 -15.72 -15.21
CA ILE A 561 13.67 -17.14 -15.49
C ILE A 561 12.33 -17.58 -14.93
N SER A 562 11.36 -17.90 -15.78
CA SER A 562 10.10 -18.49 -15.33
C SER A 562 10.20 -20.02 -15.34
N PHE A 563 9.64 -20.64 -14.30
CA PHE A 563 9.54 -22.10 -14.17
C PHE A 563 8.09 -22.52 -14.39
N GLY A 564 7.83 -23.15 -15.53
CA GLY A 564 6.50 -23.61 -15.93
C GLY A 564 6.28 -25.09 -15.69
N ILE A 565 5.12 -25.47 -15.14
CA ILE A 565 4.59 -26.83 -15.24
C ILE A 565 3.50 -26.82 -16.32
N GLU A 566 3.68 -27.59 -17.38
CA GLU A 566 2.67 -27.72 -18.44
C GLU A 566 2.03 -29.10 -18.43
N CYS A 567 0.72 -29.13 -18.64
CA CYS A 567 -0.06 -30.33 -18.86
C CYS A 567 -0.69 -30.27 -20.26
N LEU A 568 -0.26 -31.17 -21.15
CA LEU A 568 -0.83 -31.32 -22.48
C LEU A 568 -1.70 -32.58 -22.51
N ALA A 569 -2.99 -32.42 -22.77
CA ALA A 569 -3.93 -33.52 -22.93
C ALA A 569 -4.32 -33.67 -24.41
N ARG A 570 -4.28 -34.91 -24.94
CA ARG A 570 -4.66 -35.23 -26.32
C ARG A 570 -5.61 -36.41 -26.36
N SER A 571 -6.68 -36.28 -27.16
CA SER A 571 -7.53 -37.40 -27.57
C SER A 571 -7.02 -37.97 -28.88
N TYR A 572 -6.87 -39.28 -28.97
CA TYR A 572 -6.72 -40.02 -30.22
C TYR A 572 -8.09 -40.59 -30.57
N PHE A 573 -8.52 -40.45 -31.82
CA PHE A 573 -9.71 -41.11 -32.33
C PHE A 573 -9.26 -42.22 -33.28
N LYS A 574 -9.91 -43.38 -33.15
CA LYS A 574 -9.48 -44.65 -33.73
C LYS A 574 -9.51 -44.69 -35.26
N GLU A 575 -8.54 -45.43 -35.80
CA GLU A 575 -8.36 -45.96 -37.16
C GLU A 575 -7.45 -45.25 -38.16
N ILE A 576 -7.03 -44.00 -37.94
CA ILE A 576 -5.83 -43.44 -38.59
C ILE A 576 -5.07 -42.61 -37.55
N LYS A 577 -3.78 -42.89 -37.36
CA LYS A 577 -2.90 -42.23 -36.38
C LYS A 577 -2.54 -40.78 -36.81
N GLU A 578 -3.53 -39.97 -37.13
CA GLU A 578 -3.37 -38.57 -37.47
C GLU A 578 -4.42 -37.76 -36.71
N THR A 579 -4.23 -37.56 -35.40
CA THR A 579 -4.89 -36.43 -34.73
C THR A 579 -3.95 -35.23 -34.74
N ASN A 580 -4.41 -34.17 -35.42
CA ASN A 580 -3.68 -32.92 -35.64
C ASN A 580 -3.95 -31.86 -34.57
N ILE A 581 -4.80 -32.11 -33.56
CA ILE A 581 -5.28 -31.05 -32.63
C ILE A 581 -5.25 -31.54 -31.18
N GLY A 582 -4.70 -30.73 -30.27
CA GLY A 582 -4.69 -30.96 -28.83
C GLY A 582 -4.88 -29.68 -28.02
N ILE A 583 -5.18 -29.82 -26.73
CA ILE A 583 -5.32 -28.69 -25.79
C ILE A 583 -4.19 -28.74 -24.78
N ARG A 584 -3.47 -27.63 -24.65
CA ARG A 584 -2.42 -27.44 -23.65
C ARG A 584 -2.92 -26.53 -22.55
N ALA A 585 -2.80 -26.98 -21.30
CA ALA A 585 -2.95 -26.15 -20.12
C ALA A 585 -1.55 -25.90 -19.53
N SER A 586 -1.22 -24.65 -19.26
CA SER A 586 0.08 -24.26 -18.72
C SER A 586 -0.11 -23.50 -17.41
N ILE A 587 0.67 -23.83 -16.39
CA ILE A 587 0.77 -23.04 -15.15
C ILE A 587 2.25 -22.72 -14.93
N SER A 588 2.59 -21.43 -14.83
CA SER A 588 3.97 -20.99 -14.69
C SER A 588 4.17 -20.10 -13.49
N LEU A 589 5.22 -20.37 -12.72
CA LEU A 589 5.68 -19.49 -11.66
C LEU A 589 6.73 -18.55 -12.23
N ARG A 590 6.54 -17.24 -12.05
CA ARG A 590 7.53 -16.21 -12.39
C ARG A 590 8.36 -15.90 -11.16
N LEU A 591 9.68 -16.10 -11.27
CA LEU A 591 10.66 -15.75 -10.24
C LEU A 591 11.35 -14.42 -10.57
#